data_AF-A0AB39RLN5-F1
#
_entry.id   AF-A0AB39RLN5-F1
#
_cell.length_a   1.000
_cell.length_b   1.000
_cell.length_c   1.000
_cell.angle_alpha   90.00
_cell.angle_beta   90.00
_cell.angle_gamma   90.00
#
_symmetry.space_group_name_H-M   'P 1'
#
loop_
_entity.id
_entity.type
_entity.pdbx_description
1 polymer ?
#
loop_
_entity_poly.entity_id
_entity_poly.type
_entity_poly.pdbx_seq_one_letter_code
_entity_poly.pdbx_strand_id
1 'polypeptide(L)'
;MPVNPLNRREFVKKSAVTGAAVAVAGTATAAPAQAADRHPEKAPRTWSFSILGTTDLHSHVFDWDYYTDATYKDSKGNSVGVARVATLIKQQRAAKGEDHVLLVDAGDIIQGTSLAYYYARVDPITGADGRKGPRHPMAIAMNAMRYDAAALGNHEFNYGIETLRKFEKQCHFPLLGANALDAKTLRPAFPPYTVKRICVPGAPDIKVGVLGLTNPGIALWDKDNVAGKMAFTGLVEQAKKYVPRLRALGCDVVFLTDHSGLDGSSSYGTELPYVENASNLVAEQVPGIDAILVGHTHTEVSSYTVTNTETGKDVVLSEPYCYGMRLTVFDFELELVHGQWKVTSTKAQTLNSNTVEEDAEITELLKADHDLVVKYVNTPVGTCTADLSAAEACWKDVPVMDFIHQVQMATVATGLSTADAALPLISVAAPFSRTADIPKGDVTIRDVAGLYIYDNTLYGKKLTGAQLKEYLEYAAKYYHQVPSGTKVDTATLTNANNFWDYMYDTAAGVSYDIDIAQAEGSRIKNLTYNGTAVADDQVFVVAVNNYRANGGSGYPHIASADIAYSSTNEIRQLMIDYVTSKGTLDPADFAAANWKLTQDGTPVF
;
A
#
# COMPACT_ATOMS: atom_id res chain seq x y z
N MET A 1 -1.21 41.31 16.88
CA MET A 1 -0.17 42.22 17.40
C MET A 1 -0.53 42.61 18.83
N PRO A 2 0.43 42.89 19.75
CA PRO A 2 1.90 42.77 19.67
C PRO A 2 2.38 41.39 20.19
N VAL A 3 3.50 40.76 19.80
CA VAL A 3 4.94 41.14 19.69
C VAL A 3 5.74 40.93 20.99
N ASN A 4 6.77 40.07 20.88
CA ASN A 4 7.87 39.77 21.82
C ASN A 4 9.16 40.40 21.25
N PRO A 5 10.15 40.92 22.02
CA PRO A 5 11.43 40.19 22.10
C PRO A 5 12.38 40.42 23.33
N LEU A 6 13.08 39.33 23.67
CA LEU A 6 14.52 39.14 23.98
C LEU A 6 15.54 40.29 24.31
N ASN A 7 16.47 39.90 25.19
CA ASN A 7 17.94 40.12 25.20
C ASN A 7 18.59 41.43 25.74
N ARG A 8 19.60 41.28 26.62
CA ARG A 8 21.01 41.67 26.34
C ARG A 8 22.05 41.23 27.38
N ARG A 9 23.32 41.26 26.95
CA ARG A 9 24.56 40.71 27.52
C ARG A 9 25.47 41.84 28.08
N GLU A 10 26.41 41.47 28.98
CA GLU A 10 27.69 42.16 29.34
C GLU A 10 27.69 43.54 30.06
N PHE A 11 28.63 43.73 31.02
CA PHE A 11 29.77 44.70 30.88
C PHE A 11 30.90 44.63 31.96
N VAL A 12 32.09 44.14 31.54
CA VAL A 12 33.49 44.63 31.76
C VAL A 12 34.00 45.25 33.10
N LYS A 13 35.18 44.76 33.59
CA LYS A 13 36.46 45.47 33.99
C LYS A 13 37.45 44.48 34.62
N LYS A 14 38.75 44.28 34.30
CA LYS A 14 39.97 45.06 33.87
C LYS A 14 40.93 45.60 34.97
N SER A 15 42.11 44.97 35.06
CA SER A 15 43.49 45.54 35.15
C SER A 15 44.17 45.99 36.48
N ALA A 16 45.14 45.17 36.92
CA ALA A 16 46.55 45.39 37.37
C ALA A 16 47.10 46.72 37.98
N VAL A 17 47.87 46.59 39.09
CA VAL A 17 49.00 47.43 39.61
C VAL A 17 49.89 46.53 40.53
N THR A 18 51.17 46.19 40.28
CA THR A 18 52.50 46.88 40.47
C THR A 18 53.14 46.80 41.88
N GLY A 19 54.40 46.32 42.00
CA GLY A 19 55.23 46.39 43.23
C GLY A 19 56.60 45.66 43.14
N ALA A 20 57.69 46.25 43.69
CA ALA A 20 59.10 45.89 43.39
C ALA A 20 60.06 46.31 44.54
N ALA A 21 61.33 45.86 44.69
CA ALA A 21 62.07 44.65 44.22
C ALA A 21 63.47 44.60 44.91
N VAL A 22 64.11 43.42 45.09
CA VAL A 22 65.49 43.25 45.64
C VAL A 22 66.25 42.10 44.94
N ALA A 23 67.59 42.14 44.97
CA ALA A 23 68.50 41.50 44.02
C ALA A 23 69.09 40.10 44.37
N VAL A 24 69.26 39.29 43.32
CA VAL A 24 70.46 38.49 42.92
C VAL A 24 71.26 37.73 44.01
N ALA A 25 71.17 36.38 44.00
CA ALA A 25 72.26 35.49 43.54
C ALA A 25 71.99 33.99 43.77
N GLY A 26 71.96 33.19 42.69
CA GLY A 26 72.43 31.80 42.62
C GLY A 26 71.82 30.71 43.53
N THR A 27 70.90 29.91 42.99
CA THR A 27 70.83 28.44 43.23
C THR A 27 69.97 27.78 42.13
N ALA A 28 70.19 26.49 41.87
CA ALA A 28 69.71 25.82 40.66
C ALA A 28 68.18 25.68 40.59
N THR A 29 67.59 26.08 39.46
CA THR A 29 66.19 25.80 39.15
C THR A 29 66.02 24.35 38.69
N ALA A 30 65.48 23.51 39.56
CA ALA A 30 64.82 22.29 39.12
C ALA A 30 63.57 22.67 38.32
N ALA A 31 63.48 22.22 37.06
CA ALA A 31 62.27 22.41 36.27
C ALA A 31 61.10 21.61 36.88
N PRO A 32 59.88 22.17 36.97
CA PRO A 32 58.72 21.39 37.37
C PRO A 32 58.48 20.28 36.34
N ALA A 33 58.27 19.05 36.82
CA ALA A 33 57.95 17.94 35.95
C ALA A 33 56.64 18.24 35.20
N GLN A 34 56.71 18.38 33.87
CA GLN A 34 55.51 18.34 33.03
C GLN A 34 54.85 16.98 33.25
N ALA A 35 53.59 17.00 33.69
CA ALA A 35 52.76 15.81 33.68
C ALA A 35 52.71 15.30 32.24
N ALA A 36 53.03 14.03 32.04
CA ALA A 36 53.07 13.43 30.73
C ALA A 36 51.72 13.63 30.01
N ASP A 37 51.78 14.12 28.78
CA ASP A 37 50.59 14.27 27.93
C ASP A 37 49.84 12.94 27.89
N ARG A 38 48.54 12.99 28.20
CA ARG A 38 47.66 11.85 27.96
C ARG A 38 47.71 11.58 26.46
N HIS A 39 48.17 10.40 26.06
CA HIS A 39 48.06 9.95 24.68
C HIS A 39 46.62 10.20 24.20
N PRO A 40 46.42 10.77 23.00
CA PRO A 40 45.08 10.90 22.46
C PRO A 40 44.49 9.50 22.36
N GLU A 41 43.34 9.29 23.01
CA GLU A 41 42.58 8.05 22.85
C GLU A 41 42.31 7.90 21.35
N LYS A 42 42.74 6.76 20.78
CA LYS A 42 42.40 6.46 19.39
C LYS A 42 40.88 6.45 19.29
N ALA A 43 40.34 7.22 18.35
CA ALA A 43 38.92 7.21 18.06
C ALA A 43 38.44 5.75 17.92
N PRO A 44 37.28 5.39 18.51
CA PRO A 44 36.77 4.03 18.45
C PRO A 44 36.64 3.60 16.99
N ARG A 45 37.03 2.36 16.71
CA ARG A 45 36.89 1.81 15.36
C ARG A 45 35.41 1.56 15.09
N THR A 46 34.90 2.14 14.03
CA THR A 46 33.54 1.92 13.54
C THR A 46 33.54 0.93 12.38
N TRP A 47 32.39 0.28 12.20
CA TRP A 47 32.05 -0.54 11.05
C TRP A 47 30.67 -0.12 10.55
N SER A 48 30.42 -0.27 9.25
CA SER A 48 29.14 0.08 8.65
C SER A 48 28.65 -1.00 7.70
N PHE A 49 27.33 -1.05 7.55
CA PHE A 49 26.62 -1.87 6.57
C PHE A 49 25.29 -1.21 6.23
N SER A 50 24.62 -1.68 5.18
CA SER A 50 23.33 -1.13 4.75
C SER A 50 22.25 -2.19 4.62
N ILE A 51 21.01 -1.73 4.74
CA ILE A 51 19.81 -2.49 4.36
C ILE A 51 19.08 -1.65 3.32
N LEU A 52 18.93 -2.20 2.12
CA LEU A 52 18.16 -1.62 1.03
C LEU A 52 16.71 -2.10 1.15
N GLY A 53 15.75 -1.21 0.91
CA GLY A 53 14.33 -1.48 1.07
C GLY A 53 13.50 -1.07 -0.15
N THR A 54 12.64 -1.97 -0.60
CA THR A 54 11.52 -1.69 -1.52
C THR A 54 10.18 -2.02 -0.85
N THR A 55 9.09 -1.57 -1.45
CA THR A 55 7.74 -1.89 -1.02
C THR A 55 6.75 -1.72 -2.17
N ASP A 56 5.59 -2.35 -2.05
CA ASP A 56 4.39 -2.10 -2.85
C ASP A 56 4.73 -2.12 -4.36
N LEU A 57 5.53 -3.12 -4.76
CA LEU A 57 6.07 -3.23 -6.11
C LEU A 57 4.98 -3.51 -7.15
N HIS A 58 3.88 -4.14 -6.72
CA HIS A 58 2.67 -4.38 -7.49
C HIS A 58 2.88 -4.99 -8.89
N SER A 59 3.89 -5.84 -9.03
CA SER A 59 4.33 -6.41 -10.30
C SER A 59 4.65 -5.40 -11.42
N HIS A 60 5.14 -4.21 -11.05
CA HIS A 60 5.81 -3.30 -11.97
C HIS A 60 7.25 -3.80 -12.22
N VAL A 61 7.43 -4.56 -13.31
CA VAL A 61 8.77 -5.02 -13.73
C VAL A 61 9.54 -3.92 -14.45
N PHE A 62 8.88 -3.30 -15.44
CA PHE A 62 9.42 -2.25 -16.31
C PHE A 62 8.67 -0.93 -16.08
N ASP A 63 9.22 0.15 -16.63
CA ASP A 63 8.63 1.49 -16.64
C ASP A 63 7.44 1.58 -17.62
N TRP A 64 6.40 0.78 -17.39
CA TRP A 64 5.30 0.54 -18.33
C TRP A 64 3.95 0.45 -17.61
N ASP A 65 2.93 1.06 -18.22
CA ASP A 65 1.54 0.91 -17.86
C ASP A 65 0.80 0.04 -18.90
N TYR A 66 0.34 -1.13 -18.46
CA TYR A 66 -0.39 -2.09 -19.30
C TYR A 66 -1.82 -1.64 -19.64
N TYR A 67 -2.38 -0.66 -18.92
CA TYR A 67 -3.73 -0.15 -19.17
C TYR A 67 -3.72 0.90 -20.30
N THR A 68 -2.70 1.76 -20.34
CA THR A 68 -2.51 2.77 -21.42
C THR A 68 -1.60 2.32 -22.57
N ASP A 69 -0.96 1.16 -22.48
CA ASP A 69 -0.01 0.62 -23.49
C ASP A 69 1.16 1.57 -23.79
N ALA A 70 1.71 2.17 -22.73
CA ALA A 70 2.76 3.17 -22.83
C ALA A 70 3.71 3.14 -21.63
N THR A 71 4.84 3.86 -21.75
CA THR A 71 5.69 4.20 -20.60
C THR A 71 4.86 4.91 -19.53
N TYR A 72 4.99 4.48 -18.27
CA TYR A 72 4.26 5.04 -17.14
C TYR A 72 4.47 6.56 -17.02
N LYS A 73 3.41 7.28 -16.62
CA LYS A 73 3.46 8.73 -16.40
C LYS A 73 2.58 9.12 -15.22
N ASP A 74 3.10 10.01 -14.38
CA ASP A 74 2.30 10.75 -13.40
C ASP A 74 2.63 12.26 -13.44
N SER A 75 1.89 13.04 -12.66
CA SER A 75 2.10 14.49 -12.53
C SER A 75 3.37 14.89 -11.79
N LYS A 76 4.09 13.94 -11.18
CA LYS A 76 5.32 14.15 -10.41
C LYS A 76 6.58 13.81 -11.23
N GLY A 77 6.42 13.21 -12.41
CA GLY A 77 7.55 12.77 -13.25
C GLY A 77 8.26 11.54 -12.69
N ASN A 78 7.56 10.66 -11.98
CA ASN A 78 8.11 9.38 -11.56
C ASN A 78 8.21 8.39 -12.72
N SER A 79 9.16 7.47 -12.60
CA SER A 79 9.23 6.22 -13.36
C SER A 79 9.00 5.04 -12.41
N VAL A 80 8.48 3.94 -12.94
CA VAL A 80 8.23 2.68 -12.19
C VAL A 80 9.20 1.58 -12.66
N GLY A 81 9.09 0.40 -12.04
CA GLY A 81 9.75 -0.82 -12.50
C GLY A 81 10.95 -1.26 -11.66
N VAL A 82 10.93 -2.50 -11.18
CA VAL A 82 12.09 -3.09 -10.47
C VAL A 82 13.36 -3.14 -11.33
N ALA A 83 13.25 -3.09 -12.66
CA ALA A 83 14.40 -3.00 -13.54
C ALA A 83 15.23 -1.73 -13.30
N ARG A 84 14.61 -0.57 -13.05
CA ARG A 84 15.34 0.66 -12.65
C ARG A 84 15.90 0.54 -11.24
N VAL A 85 15.15 -0.08 -10.32
CA VAL A 85 15.58 -0.31 -8.93
C VAL A 85 16.81 -1.23 -8.87
N ALA A 86 16.89 -2.23 -9.75
CA ALA A 86 18.03 -3.13 -9.86
C ALA A 86 19.34 -2.38 -10.20
N THR A 87 19.26 -1.34 -11.06
CA THR A 87 20.39 -0.44 -11.34
C THR A 87 20.85 0.29 -10.07
N LEU A 88 19.92 0.86 -9.27
CA LEU A 88 20.25 1.50 -7.99
C LEU A 88 20.87 0.51 -6.99
N ILE A 89 20.34 -0.71 -6.88
CA ILE A 89 20.87 -1.77 -6.01
C ILE A 89 22.29 -2.16 -6.40
N LYS A 90 22.57 -2.34 -7.70
CA LYS A 90 23.91 -2.63 -8.23
C LYS A 90 24.88 -1.49 -7.92
N GLN A 91 24.45 -0.23 -8.03
CA GLN A 91 25.26 0.93 -7.63
C GLN A 91 25.57 0.95 -6.13
N GLN A 92 24.59 0.69 -5.26
CA GLN A 92 24.80 0.63 -3.80
C GLN A 92 25.76 -0.50 -3.40
N ARG A 93 25.59 -1.70 -3.96
CA ARG A 93 26.49 -2.84 -3.74
C ARG A 93 27.92 -2.56 -4.22
N ALA A 94 28.08 -1.94 -5.39
CA ALA A 94 29.40 -1.53 -5.90
C ALA A 94 30.07 -0.47 -5.01
N ALA A 95 29.30 0.47 -4.45
CA ALA A 95 29.82 1.55 -3.61
C ALA A 95 30.19 1.10 -2.19
N LYS A 96 29.45 0.12 -1.62
CA LYS A 96 29.56 -0.27 -0.19
C LYS A 96 30.21 -1.64 0.04
N GLY A 97 30.29 -2.46 -1.00
CA GLY A 97 30.73 -3.85 -0.96
C GLY A 97 29.54 -4.82 -0.87
N GLU A 98 29.56 -5.85 -1.72
CA GLU A 98 28.48 -6.85 -1.84
C GLU A 98 28.11 -7.50 -0.49
N ASP A 99 29.11 -7.93 0.29
CA ASP A 99 28.91 -8.60 1.58
C ASP A 99 28.49 -7.66 2.73
N HIS A 100 28.33 -6.36 2.45
CA HIS A 100 27.92 -5.33 3.42
C HIS A 100 26.50 -4.77 3.17
N VAL A 101 25.75 -5.35 2.23
CA VAL A 101 24.45 -4.82 1.81
C VAL A 101 23.39 -5.93 1.79
N LEU A 102 22.40 -5.81 2.67
CA LEU A 102 21.18 -6.62 2.60
C LEU A 102 20.13 -5.94 1.71
N LEU A 103 19.25 -6.71 1.09
CA LEU A 103 18.11 -6.21 0.32
C LEU A 103 16.81 -6.85 0.78
N VAL A 104 15.85 -6.05 1.23
CA VAL A 104 14.55 -6.53 1.71
C VAL A 104 13.38 -5.80 1.05
N ASP A 105 12.21 -6.42 1.08
CA ASP A 105 10.95 -5.87 0.59
C ASP A 105 9.89 -5.84 1.71
N ALA A 106 8.98 -4.86 1.68
CA ALA A 106 7.89 -4.71 2.64
C ALA A 106 6.51 -5.12 2.11
N GLY A 107 6.43 -5.97 1.08
CA GLY A 107 5.20 -6.65 0.66
C GLY A 107 4.48 -5.99 -0.52
N ASP A 108 3.35 -6.57 -0.91
CA ASP A 108 2.52 -6.20 -2.07
C ASP A 108 3.31 -6.25 -3.39
N ILE A 109 3.78 -7.46 -3.68
CA ILE A 109 4.66 -7.81 -4.81
C ILE A 109 3.85 -8.35 -5.99
N ILE A 110 2.85 -9.21 -5.74
CA ILE A 110 2.27 -10.12 -6.76
C ILE A 110 0.85 -9.79 -7.24
N GLN A 111 0.38 -8.56 -7.11
CA GLN A 111 -0.89 -8.07 -7.70
C GLN A 111 -0.70 -6.64 -8.22
N GLY A 112 -1.49 -6.17 -9.19
CA GLY A 112 -1.61 -4.74 -9.51
C GLY A 112 -1.58 -4.46 -11.01
N THR A 113 -0.52 -4.88 -11.70
CA THR A 113 -0.45 -4.82 -13.16
C THR A 113 -1.10 -6.05 -13.81
N SER A 114 -1.49 -5.92 -15.09
CA SER A 114 -1.91 -7.05 -15.92
C SER A 114 -0.88 -8.18 -16.03
N LEU A 115 0.40 -7.92 -15.73
CA LEU A 115 1.44 -8.94 -15.64
C LEU A 115 1.17 -9.93 -14.50
N ALA A 116 0.79 -9.43 -13.32
CA ALA A 116 0.38 -10.27 -12.20
C ALA A 116 -0.86 -11.09 -12.55
N TYR A 117 -1.89 -10.44 -13.10
CA TYR A 117 -3.14 -11.10 -13.49
C TYR A 117 -2.91 -12.24 -14.48
N TYR A 118 -2.09 -12.02 -15.51
CA TYR A 118 -1.77 -13.02 -16.51
C TYR A 118 -1.19 -14.30 -15.88
N TYR A 119 -0.19 -14.13 -14.99
CA TYR A 119 0.47 -15.24 -14.30
C TYR A 119 -0.30 -15.79 -13.08
N ALA A 120 -1.43 -15.18 -12.73
CA ALA A 120 -2.36 -15.66 -11.70
C ALA A 120 -3.62 -16.35 -12.25
N ARG A 121 -4.00 -16.07 -13.50
CA ARG A 121 -5.28 -16.50 -14.10
C ARG A 121 -5.19 -17.05 -15.53
N VAL A 122 -4.34 -16.48 -16.39
CA VAL A 122 -4.32 -16.81 -17.83
C VAL A 122 -3.35 -17.96 -18.14
N ASP A 123 -2.10 -17.86 -17.67
CA ASP A 123 -1.16 -18.98 -17.58
C ASP A 123 -0.66 -19.11 -16.12
N PRO A 124 -1.50 -19.66 -15.23
CA PRO A 124 -1.30 -19.54 -13.80
C PRO A 124 -0.04 -20.28 -13.34
N ILE A 125 0.78 -19.64 -12.50
CA ILE A 125 2.04 -20.23 -11.99
C ILE A 125 1.85 -21.57 -11.29
N THR A 126 0.66 -21.85 -10.72
CA THR A 126 0.27 -23.14 -10.13
C THR A 126 0.26 -24.26 -11.16
N GLY A 127 -0.13 -23.96 -12.40
CA GLY A 127 -0.36 -24.87 -13.52
C GLY A 127 -1.84 -25.03 -13.83
N ALA A 128 -2.16 -25.33 -15.09
CA ALA A 128 -3.51 -25.60 -15.58
C ALA A 128 -3.50 -26.85 -16.48
N ASP A 129 -4.62 -27.58 -16.54
CA ASP A 129 -4.81 -28.77 -17.39
C ASP A 129 -3.72 -29.85 -17.28
N GLY A 130 -3.17 -30.04 -16.07
CA GLY A 130 -2.07 -30.97 -15.80
C GLY A 130 -0.70 -30.51 -16.32
N ARG A 131 -0.59 -29.31 -16.90
CA ARG A 131 0.69 -28.67 -17.28
C ARG A 131 1.31 -28.00 -16.07
N LYS A 132 2.65 -28.05 -15.97
CA LYS A 132 3.41 -27.30 -14.96
C LYS A 132 3.36 -25.80 -15.30
N GLY A 133 2.86 -24.99 -14.39
CA GLY A 133 2.79 -23.54 -14.57
C GLY A 133 4.17 -22.86 -14.68
N PRO A 134 4.21 -21.65 -15.27
CA PRO A 134 5.42 -20.85 -15.47
C PRO A 134 6.03 -20.35 -14.15
N ARG A 135 7.14 -19.61 -14.26
CA ARG A 135 7.72 -18.83 -13.15
C ARG A 135 7.09 -17.44 -13.15
N HIS A 136 6.78 -16.91 -11.98
CA HIS A 136 6.29 -15.54 -11.83
C HIS A 136 7.40 -14.54 -12.20
N PRO A 137 7.14 -13.51 -13.04
CA PRO A 137 8.13 -12.49 -13.40
C PRO A 137 8.81 -11.84 -12.19
N MET A 138 8.05 -11.48 -11.16
CA MET A 138 8.63 -10.92 -9.92
C MET A 138 9.55 -11.90 -9.18
N ALA A 139 9.26 -13.21 -9.20
CA ALA A 139 10.17 -14.19 -8.60
C ALA A 139 11.45 -14.35 -9.41
N ILE A 140 11.41 -14.17 -10.74
CA ILE A 140 12.62 -14.13 -11.57
C ILE A 140 13.43 -12.87 -11.22
N ALA A 141 12.81 -11.69 -11.24
CA ALA A 141 13.44 -10.40 -10.95
C ALA A 141 14.11 -10.38 -9.57
N MET A 142 13.34 -10.65 -8.51
CA MET A 142 13.83 -10.56 -7.13
C MET A 142 14.91 -11.61 -6.81
N ASN A 143 14.89 -12.77 -7.46
CA ASN A 143 15.97 -13.74 -7.34
C ASN A 143 17.27 -13.26 -8.00
N ALA A 144 17.19 -12.65 -9.19
CA ALA A 144 18.35 -12.06 -9.88
C ALA A 144 18.91 -10.86 -9.11
N MET A 145 18.03 -10.02 -8.55
CA MET A 145 18.36 -8.92 -7.65
C MET A 145 18.91 -9.38 -6.29
N ARG A 146 18.91 -10.68 -5.97
CA ARG A 146 19.37 -11.25 -4.69
C ARG A 146 18.72 -10.57 -3.48
N TYR A 147 17.38 -10.63 -3.38
CA TYR A 147 16.69 -10.27 -2.13
C TYR A 147 17.07 -11.24 -0.99
N ASP A 148 17.10 -10.73 0.23
CA ASP A 148 17.45 -11.45 1.45
C ASP A 148 16.23 -11.98 2.20
N ALA A 149 15.12 -11.25 2.13
CA ALA A 149 13.79 -11.56 2.66
C ALA A 149 12.75 -10.58 2.07
N ALA A 150 11.48 -10.90 2.17
CA ALA A 150 10.37 -9.97 1.95
C ALA A 150 9.32 -10.14 3.05
N ALA A 151 8.64 -9.08 3.47
CA ALA A 151 7.37 -9.22 4.20
C ALA A 151 6.29 -9.77 3.27
N LEU A 152 5.21 -10.31 3.85
CA LEU A 152 3.94 -10.45 3.17
C LEU A 152 3.15 -9.16 3.33
N GLY A 153 2.62 -8.62 2.24
CA GLY A 153 1.54 -7.64 2.27
C GLY A 153 0.16 -8.29 2.14
N ASN A 154 -0.86 -7.48 1.94
CA ASN A 154 -2.23 -7.97 1.73
C ASN A 154 -2.43 -8.57 0.34
N HIS A 155 -1.87 -7.97 -0.69
CA HIS A 155 -2.06 -8.40 -2.07
C HIS A 155 -1.42 -9.75 -2.39
N GLU A 156 -0.50 -10.25 -1.56
CA GLU A 156 -0.02 -11.64 -1.60
C GLU A 156 -1.15 -12.69 -1.46
N PHE A 157 -2.31 -12.32 -0.89
CA PHE A 157 -3.41 -13.25 -0.61
C PHE A 157 -4.54 -13.25 -1.65
N ASN A 158 -4.62 -12.22 -2.51
CA ASN A 158 -5.70 -12.00 -3.50
C ASN A 158 -5.94 -13.20 -4.42
N TYR A 159 -4.87 -13.86 -4.87
CA TYR A 159 -4.95 -15.01 -5.77
C TYR A 159 -4.99 -16.36 -5.03
N GLY A 160 -5.25 -16.34 -3.72
CA GLY A 160 -5.40 -17.50 -2.86
C GLY A 160 -4.09 -18.09 -2.35
N ILE A 161 -4.18 -18.78 -1.21
CA ILE A 161 -3.02 -19.35 -0.49
C ILE A 161 -2.22 -20.32 -1.38
N GLU A 162 -2.84 -21.03 -2.31
CA GLU A 162 -2.10 -21.93 -3.22
C GLU A 162 -1.13 -21.17 -4.13
N THR A 163 -1.59 -20.06 -4.73
CA THR A 163 -0.77 -19.19 -5.57
C THR A 163 0.36 -18.58 -4.75
N LEU A 164 0.09 -18.09 -3.54
CA LEU A 164 1.11 -17.57 -2.62
C LEU A 164 2.16 -18.64 -2.27
N ARG A 165 1.74 -19.86 -1.95
CA ARG A 165 2.67 -20.99 -1.69
C ARG A 165 3.41 -21.47 -2.92
N LYS A 166 2.90 -21.17 -4.13
CA LYS A 166 3.62 -21.43 -5.38
C LYS A 166 4.67 -20.36 -5.63
N PHE A 167 4.35 -19.09 -5.39
CA PHE A 167 5.28 -17.97 -5.46
C PHE A 167 6.42 -18.13 -4.43
N GLU A 168 6.10 -18.43 -3.17
CA GLU A 168 7.08 -18.74 -2.11
C GLU A 168 8.12 -19.80 -2.54
N LYS A 169 7.68 -20.87 -3.22
CA LYS A 169 8.55 -21.94 -3.75
C LYS A 169 9.38 -21.53 -4.97
N GLN A 170 9.10 -20.40 -5.58
CA GLN A 170 9.87 -19.84 -6.69
C GLN A 170 10.89 -18.78 -6.24
N CYS A 171 10.76 -18.25 -5.02
CA CYS A 171 11.71 -17.34 -4.40
C CYS A 171 12.93 -18.07 -3.82
N HIS A 172 14.10 -17.44 -3.88
CA HIS A 172 15.34 -17.90 -3.23
C HIS A 172 15.54 -17.29 -1.82
N PHE A 173 14.55 -16.52 -1.36
CA PHE A 173 14.50 -15.81 -0.09
C PHE A 173 13.18 -16.12 0.63
N PRO A 174 13.13 -16.05 1.97
CA PRO A 174 11.91 -16.29 2.72
C PRO A 174 10.93 -15.13 2.58
N LEU A 175 9.64 -15.47 2.43
CA LEU A 175 8.53 -14.56 2.72
C LEU A 175 8.26 -14.60 4.22
N LEU A 176 8.13 -13.43 4.85
CA LEU A 176 8.05 -13.27 6.30
C LEU A 176 6.66 -12.79 6.73
N GLY A 177 6.12 -13.39 7.78
CA GLY A 177 4.79 -13.03 8.28
C GLY A 177 4.56 -13.52 9.70
N ALA A 178 5.12 -12.83 10.69
CA ALA A 178 5.08 -13.27 12.09
C ALA A 178 3.69 -13.24 12.73
N ASN A 179 2.79 -12.40 12.19
CA ASN A 179 1.38 -12.29 12.54
C ASN A 179 0.41 -12.97 11.55
N ALA A 180 0.92 -13.59 10.48
CA ALA A 180 0.16 -14.44 9.58
C ALA A 180 0.14 -15.89 10.11
N LEU A 181 -0.88 -16.25 10.88
CA LEU A 181 -0.96 -17.51 11.63
C LEU A 181 -1.83 -18.55 10.91
N ASP A 182 -1.54 -19.84 11.12
CA ASP A 182 -2.46 -20.93 10.81
C ASP A 182 -3.67 -20.87 11.77
N ALA A 183 -4.89 -20.89 11.23
CA ALA A 183 -6.12 -20.63 12.01
C ALA A 183 -6.42 -21.69 13.08
N LYS A 184 -5.85 -22.90 12.98
CA LYS A 184 -6.12 -24.01 13.91
C LYS A 184 -5.10 -24.11 15.03
N THR A 185 -3.84 -23.83 14.73
CA THR A 185 -2.71 -23.99 15.65
C THR A 185 -2.19 -22.68 16.24
N LEU A 186 -2.58 -21.54 15.65
CA LEU A 186 -2.11 -20.19 16.00
C LEU A 186 -0.58 -20.06 16.02
N ARG A 187 0.10 -20.89 15.21
CA ARG A 187 1.52 -20.79 14.91
C ARG A 187 1.71 -20.00 13.60
N PRO A 188 2.84 -19.30 13.40
CA PRO A 188 3.11 -18.64 12.13
C PRO A 188 3.00 -19.63 10.98
N ALA A 189 2.19 -19.28 9.97
CA ALA A 189 2.07 -20.05 8.74
C ALA A 189 3.31 -19.86 7.86
N PHE A 190 3.96 -18.69 7.96
CA PHE A 190 5.20 -18.34 7.28
C PHE A 190 6.32 -18.13 8.31
N PRO A 191 7.61 -18.20 7.91
CA PRO A 191 8.71 -17.82 8.79
C PRO A 191 8.45 -16.43 9.42
N PRO A 192 8.53 -16.27 10.75
CA PRO A 192 8.32 -14.97 11.36
C PRO A 192 9.48 -14.01 11.08
N TYR A 193 10.70 -14.53 11.03
CA TYR A 193 11.93 -13.75 10.85
C TYR A 193 13.00 -14.56 10.12
N THR A 194 14.04 -13.87 9.67
CA THR A 194 15.32 -14.48 9.28
C THR A 194 16.47 -13.83 10.05
N VAL A 195 17.64 -14.49 10.11
CA VAL A 195 18.86 -13.91 10.69
C VAL A 195 19.97 -13.96 9.65
N LYS A 196 20.47 -12.78 9.29
CA LYS A 196 21.57 -12.58 8.34
C LYS A 196 22.85 -12.23 9.09
N ARG A 197 24.00 -12.41 8.43
CA ARG A 197 25.33 -12.10 8.96
C ARG A 197 26.01 -11.14 8.01
N ILE A 198 26.55 -10.04 8.56
CA ILE A 198 27.46 -9.15 7.83
C ILE A 198 28.87 -9.50 8.27
N CYS A 199 29.68 -9.95 7.32
CA CYS A 199 31.07 -10.31 7.55
C CYS A 199 31.95 -9.05 7.45
N VAL A 200 32.43 -8.53 8.59
CA VAL A 200 33.23 -7.29 8.61
C VAL A 200 34.73 -7.56 8.87
N PRO A 201 35.67 -6.95 8.12
CA PRO A 201 37.10 -7.24 8.27
C PRO A 201 37.66 -6.94 9.68
N GLY A 202 38.16 -7.99 10.35
CA GLY A 202 38.87 -7.86 11.63
C GLY A 202 37.98 -7.61 12.85
N ALA A 203 36.72 -8.06 12.82
CA ALA A 203 35.83 -8.18 13.97
C ALA A 203 34.90 -9.41 13.75
N PRO A 204 34.13 -9.85 14.78
CA PRO A 204 33.12 -10.90 14.60
C PRO A 204 32.00 -10.48 13.63
N ASP A 205 31.28 -11.43 13.02
CA ASP A 205 30.10 -11.10 12.22
C ASP A 205 29.10 -10.25 13.00
N ILE A 206 28.45 -9.29 12.34
CA ILE A 206 27.29 -8.59 12.86
C ILE A 206 26.05 -9.42 12.49
N LYS A 207 25.22 -9.80 13.47
CA LYS A 207 23.97 -10.52 13.23
C LYS A 207 22.79 -9.56 13.11
N VAL A 208 22.14 -9.57 11.96
CA VAL A 208 20.93 -8.79 11.69
C VAL A 208 19.73 -9.71 11.73
N GLY A 209 18.84 -9.51 12.70
CA GLY A 209 17.52 -10.15 12.73
C GLY A 209 16.53 -9.32 11.92
N VAL A 210 15.94 -9.90 10.88
CA VAL A 210 14.90 -9.27 10.06
C VAL A 210 13.56 -9.91 10.41
N LEU A 211 12.67 -9.16 11.05
CA LEU A 211 11.29 -9.54 11.41
C LEU A 211 10.34 -9.03 10.32
N GLY A 212 9.40 -9.88 9.86
CA GLY A 212 8.35 -9.45 8.93
C GLY A 212 6.97 -9.44 9.57
N LEU A 213 6.22 -8.37 9.35
CA LEU A 213 4.84 -8.20 9.81
C LEU A 213 3.94 -7.78 8.63
N THR A 214 2.68 -8.23 8.67
CA THR A 214 1.68 -8.03 7.60
C THR A 214 0.43 -7.31 8.13
N ASN A 215 -0.44 -6.84 7.24
CA ASN A 215 -1.63 -6.09 7.64
C ASN A 215 -2.73 -7.01 8.21
N PRO A 216 -3.31 -6.74 9.40
CA PRO A 216 -4.41 -7.54 9.93
C PRO A 216 -5.70 -7.47 9.08
N GLY A 217 -5.86 -6.43 8.25
CA GLY A 217 -7.00 -6.23 7.34
C GLY A 217 -7.22 -7.35 6.33
N ILE A 218 -6.21 -8.18 6.07
CA ILE A 218 -6.29 -9.38 5.21
C ILE A 218 -7.40 -10.34 5.67
N ALA A 219 -7.66 -10.41 6.98
CA ALA A 219 -8.76 -11.21 7.53
C ALA A 219 -10.15 -10.78 7.02
N LEU A 220 -10.27 -9.53 6.55
CA LEU A 220 -11.49 -8.89 6.10
C LEU A 220 -11.52 -8.75 4.57
N TRP A 221 -10.50 -8.12 3.97
CA TRP A 221 -10.44 -7.83 2.54
C TRP A 221 -10.33 -9.10 1.70
N ASP A 222 -9.54 -10.08 2.17
CA ASP A 222 -9.25 -11.36 1.52
C ASP A 222 -9.99 -12.55 2.15
N LYS A 223 -11.09 -12.28 2.84
CA LYS A 223 -11.86 -13.27 3.62
C LYS A 223 -12.12 -14.58 2.86
N ASP A 224 -12.48 -14.51 1.58
CA ASP A 224 -12.78 -15.69 0.75
C ASP A 224 -11.54 -16.57 0.51
N ASN A 225 -10.37 -15.94 0.44
CA ASN A 225 -9.08 -16.60 0.30
C ASN A 225 -8.61 -17.20 1.62
N VAL A 226 -8.81 -16.53 2.76
CA VAL A 226 -8.13 -16.85 4.03
C VAL A 226 -8.99 -17.41 5.15
N ALA A 227 -10.32 -17.21 5.14
CA ALA A 227 -11.20 -17.59 6.24
C ALA A 227 -11.14 -19.09 6.57
N GLY A 228 -11.03 -19.41 7.87
CA GLY A 228 -10.89 -20.78 8.37
C GLY A 228 -9.53 -21.46 8.06
N LYS A 229 -8.65 -20.81 7.29
CA LYS A 229 -7.31 -21.29 6.93
C LYS A 229 -6.24 -20.52 7.69
N MET A 230 -6.36 -19.19 7.77
CA MET A 230 -5.41 -18.31 8.44
C MET A 230 -6.09 -17.34 9.41
N ALA A 231 -5.32 -16.82 10.36
CA ALA A 231 -5.70 -15.78 11.31
C ALA A 231 -4.61 -14.72 11.37
N PHE A 232 -5.01 -13.45 11.35
CA PHE A 232 -4.08 -12.31 11.32
C PHE A 232 -4.23 -11.53 12.62
N THR A 233 -3.15 -11.45 13.40
CA THR A 233 -3.13 -10.68 14.66
C THR A 233 -2.47 -9.32 14.47
N GLY A 234 -2.64 -8.40 15.41
CA GLY A 234 -1.96 -7.10 15.37
C GLY A 234 -0.43 -7.20 15.36
N LEU A 235 0.19 -6.17 14.79
CA LEU A 235 1.64 -6.07 14.61
C LEU A 235 2.37 -5.91 15.94
N VAL A 236 1.88 -4.98 16.79
CA VAL A 236 2.45 -4.66 18.10
C VAL A 236 2.54 -5.91 18.98
N GLU A 237 1.52 -6.78 18.96
CA GLU A 237 1.42 -8.01 19.75
C GLU A 237 2.50 -9.03 19.34
N GLN A 238 2.74 -9.22 18.04
CA GLN A 238 3.79 -10.14 17.57
C GLN A 238 5.18 -9.52 17.65
N ALA A 239 5.33 -8.21 17.44
CA ALA A 239 6.59 -7.50 17.66
C ALA A 239 7.07 -7.65 19.11
N LYS A 240 6.19 -7.42 20.11
CA LYS A 240 6.47 -7.66 21.54
C LYS A 240 6.88 -9.11 21.85
N LYS A 241 6.53 -10.08 21.01
CA LYS A 241 6.90 -11.50 21.15
C LYS A 241 8.20 -11.87 20.42
N TYR A 242 8.48 -11.30 19.25
CA TYR A 242 9.62 -11.71 18.41
C TYR A 242 10.86 -10.81 18.53
N VAL A 243 10.71 -9.52 18.81
CA VAL A 243 11.88 -8.62 19.02
C VAL A 243 12.75 -9.12 20.20
N PRO A 244 12.20 -9.47 21.38
CA PRO A 244 13.00 -10.05 22.46
C PRO A 244 13.64 -11.40 22.11
N ARG A 245 13.00 -12.20 21.23
CA ARG A 245 13.56 -13.49 20.77
C ARG A 245 14.75 -13.29 19.84
N LEU A 246 14.68 -12.34 18.91
CA LEU A 246 15.82 -11.98 18.05
C LEU A 246 17.00 -11.49 18.89
N ARG A 247 16.75 -10.60 19.87
CA ARG A 247 17.79 -10.16 20.82
C ARG A 247 18.37 -11.34 21.63
N ALA A 248 17.53 -12.28 22.09
CA ALA A 248 17.99 -13.49 22.80
C ALA A 248 18.78 -14.49 21.92
N LEU A 249 18.60 -14.48 20.59
CA LEU A 249 19.46 -15.21 19.63
C LEU A 249 20.81 -14.50 19.37
N GLY A 250 21.01 -13.35 20.00
CA GLY A 250 22.18 -12.49 19.86
C GLY A 250 22.17 -11.71 18.55
N CYS A 251 21.00 -11.25 18.07
CA CYS A 251 20.95 -10.26 16.99
C CYS A 251 21.40 -8.88 17.50
N ASP A 252 22.51 -8.42 16.94
CA ASP A 252 23.14 -7.12 17.22
C ASP A 252 22.30 -5.96 16.65
N VAL A 253 21.64 -6.22 15.51
CA VAL A 253 20.63 -5.34 14.90
C VAL A 253 19.31 -6.09 14.77
N VAL A 254 18.19 -5.44 15.10
CA VAL A 254 16.83 -5.91 14.83
C VAL A 254 16.14 -4.92 13.92
N PHE A 255 15.92 -5.36 12.68
CA PHE A 255 15.26 -4.62 11.62
C PHE A 255 13.86 -5.21 11.39
N LEU A 256 12.87 -4.35 11.20
CA LEU A 256 11.52 -4.77 10.84
C LEU A 256 11.22 -4.41 9.38
N THR A 257 10.45 -5.26 8.72
CA THR A 257 9.83 -4.99 7.44
C THR A 257 8.31 -5.20 7.61
N ASP A 258 7.59 -4.09 7.66
CA ASP A 258 6.22 -4.01 8.17
C ASP A 258 5.27 -3.53 7.07
N HIS A 259 4.49 -4.46 6.53
CA HIS A 259 3.42 -4.12 5.61
C HIS A 259 2.18 -3.68 6.41
N SER A 260 2.13 -2.39 6.75
CA SER A 260 1.13 -1.88 7.67
C SER A 260 0.77 -0.43 7.47
N GLY A 261 1.68 0.45 7.06
CA GLY A 261 1.49 1.91 7.09
C GLY A 261 1.69 2.53 8.47
N LEU A 262 1.61 3.86 8.56
CA LEU A 262 2.28 4.61 9.64
C LEU A 262 1.39 5.10 10.80
N ASP A 263 0.24 5.71 10.53
CA ASP A 263 -0.36 6.77 11.36
C ASP A 263 -1.48 6.35 12.33
N GLY A 264 -1.85 5.08 12.34
CA GLY A 264 -2.94 4.52 13.16
C GLY A 264 -4.33 4.65 12.55
N SER A 265 -4.47 5.24 11.36
CA SER A 265 -5.74 5.21 10.60
C SER A 265 -6.12 3.78 10.19
N SER A 266 -7.39 3.59 9.80
CA SER A 266 -7.88 2.30 9.28
C SER A 266 -9.04 2.48 8.31
N SER A 267 -9.03 1.71 7.22
CA SER A 267 -10.09 1.58 6.23
C SER A 267 -11.19 0.58 6.62
N TYR A 268 -11.04 -0.22 7.69
CA TYR A 268 -12.08 -1.14 8.19
C TYR A 268 -12.74 -0.72 9.51
N GLY A 269 -12.43 0.47 10.01
CA GLY A 269 -13.09 1.05 11.18
C GLY A 269 -12.95 0.19 12.44
N THR A 270 -14.02 -0.48 12.85
CA THR A 270 -14.07 -1.32 14.07
C THR A 270 -14.32 -2.80 13.80
N GLU A 271 -14.30 -3.25 12.54
CA GLU A 271 -14.54 -4.65 12.15
C GLU A 271 -13.45 -5.61 12.67
N LEU A 272 -12.24 -5.10 12.92
CA LEU A 272 -11.12 -5.85 13.50
C LEU A 272 -10.62 -5.17 14.79
N PRO A 273 -10.13 -5.94 15.79
CA PRO A 273 -9.62 -5.39 17.05
C PRO A 273 -8.16 -4.92 16.98
N TYR A 274 -7.59 -4.83 15.77
CA TYR A 274 -6.19 -4.50 15.54
C TYR A 274 -6.10 -3.23 14.70
N VAL A 275 -5.07 -2.43 14.93
CA VAL A 275 -4.80 -1.21 14.15
C VAL A 275 -4.19 -1.60 12.80
N GLU A 276 -4.66 -0.96 11.72
CA GLU A 276 -4.19 -1.14 10.35
C GLU A 276 -2.82 -0.50 10.15
N ASN A 277 -2.76 0.84 10.29
CA ASN A 277 -1.56 1.65 10.09
C ASN A 277 -0.66 1.72 11.33
N ALA A 278 -0.17 0.58 11.82
CA ALA A 278 0.40 0.42 13.15
C ALA A 278 1.92 0.65 13.29
N SER A 279 2.68 0.95 12.23
CA SER A 279 4.16 0.98 12.29
C SER A 279 4.73 1.98 13.32
N ASN A 280 4.10 3.15 13.51
CA ASN A 280 4.48 4.07 14.58
C ASN A 280 4.28 3.44 15.98
N LEU A 281 3.16 2.74 16.20
CA LEU A 281 2.85 2.08 17.48
C LEU A 281 3.83 0.92 17.76
N VAL A 282 4.30 0.23 16.72
CA VAL A 282 5.34 -0.80 16.84
C VAL A 282 6.66 -0.17 17.32
N ALA A 283 7.14 0.89 16.68
CA ALA A 283 8.35 1.61 17.10
C ALA A 283 8.22 2.20 18.53
N GLU A 284 7.08 2.85 18.82
CA GLU A 284 6.80 3.52 20.09
C GLU A 284 6.75 2.52 21.27
N GLN A 285 6.15 1.35 21.07
CA GLN A 285 5.80 0.43 22.17
C GLN A 285 6.65 -0.84 22.27
N VAL A 286 7.57 -1.11 21.34
CA VAL A 286 8.35 -2.36 21.32
C VAL A 286 9.84 -2.08 21.47
N PRO A 287 10.40 -2.29 22.68
CA PRO A 287 11.81 -1.97 22.94
C PRO A 287 12.75 -2.90 22.16
N GLY A 288 13.85 -2.33 21.66
CA GLY A 288 14.93 -3.10 21.04
C GLY A 288 14.83 -3.29 19.52
N ILE A 289 13.99 -2.52 18.83
CA ILE A 289 14.04 -2.31 17.37
C ILE A 289 15.09 -1.23 17.06
N ASP A 290 15.81 -1.34 15.93
CA ASP A 290 16.76 -0.30 15.47
C ASP A 290 16.24 0.50 14.26
N ALA A 291 15.47 -0.14 13.36
CA ALA A 291 14.76 0.52 12.25
C ALA A 291 13.58 -0.32 11.72
N ILE A 292 12.67 0.34 11.00
CA ILE A 292 11.52 -0.26 10.31
C ILE A 292 11.47 0.24 8.86
N LEU A 293 11.48 -0.68 7.89
CA LEU A 293 11.00 -0.43 6.54
C LEU A 293 9.49 -0.63 6.52
N VAL A 294 8.75 0.34 6.01
CA VAL A 294 7.29 0.30 5.95
C VAL A 294 6.81 0.20 4.50
N GLY A 295 5.66 -0.46 4.33
CA GLY A 295 4.84 -0.49 3.12
C GLY A 295 3.37 -0.21 3.39
N HIS A 296 2.49 -0.53 2.44
CA HIS A 296 1.02 -0.44 2.46
C HIS A 296 0.42 0.92 2.07
N THR A 297 0.95 2.03 2.58
CA THR A 297 0.31 3.35 2.42
C THR A 297 0.71 4.13 1.17
N HIS A 298 1.55 3.55 0.30
CA HIS A 298 2.04 4.16 -0.94
C HIS A 298 2.51 5.61 -0.74
N THR A 299 3.22 5.88 0.36
CA THR A 299 3.66 7.23 0.75
C THR A 299 5.18 7.35 0.68
N GLU A 300 5.70 8.41 0.05
CA GLU A 300 7.15 8.65 0.06
C GLU A 300 7.57 9.24 1.41
N VAL A 301 8.20 8.41 2.25
CA VAL A 301 8.78 8.85 3.53
C VAL A 301 10.27 8.53 3.54
N SER A 302 11.08 9.53 3.21
CA SER A 302 12.53 9.38 3.02
C SER A 302 13.26 8.94 4.30
N SER A 303 12.96 9.56 5.43
CA SER A 303 13.39 9.16 6.78
C SER A 303 12.67 9.99 7.84
N TYR A 304 12.29 9.37 8.95
CA TYR A 304 11.98 10.05 10.21
C TYR A 304 12.26 9.12 11.40
N THR A 305 11.99 9.58 12.63
CA THR A 305 12.18 8.81 13.86
C THR A 305 10.96 8.82 14.76
N VAL A 306 10.78 7.73 15.51
CA VAL A 306 9.81 7.60 16.60
C VAL A 306 10.57 7.20 17.87
N THR A 307 10.37 7.95 18.95
CA THR A 307 10.97 7.64 20.24
C THR A 307 10.21 6.52 20.94
N ASN A 308 10.90 5.42 21.24
CA ASN A 308 10.36 4.30 22.00
C ASN A 308 10.11 4.70 23.47
N THR A 309 8.87 4.53 23.93
CA THR A 309 8.39 5.02 25.24
C THR A 309 9.02 4.33 26.45
N GLU A 310 9.45 3.08 26.31
CA GLU A 310 10.10 2.32 27.40
C GLU A 310 11.59 2.65 27.54
N THR A 311 12.29 2.80 26.41
CA THR A 311 13.76 2.93 26.39
C THR A 311 14.27 4.34 26.14
N GLY A 312 13.43 5.27 25.68
CA GLY A 312 13.82 6.62 25.28
C GLY A 312 14.75 6.66 24.06
N LYS A 313 14.83 5.57 23.29
CA LYS A 313 15.63 5.48 22.06
C LYS A 313 14.78 5.78 20.84
N ASP A 314 15.35 6.47 19.87
CA ASP A 314 14.72 6.69 18.58
C ASP A 314 14.89 5.48 17.66
N VAL A 315 13.80 5.06 17.03
CA VAL A 315 13.75 4.07 15.95
C VAL A 315 13.62 4.83 14.63
N VAL A 316 14.38 4.46 13.60
CA VAL A 316 14.30 5.09 12.26
C VAL A 316 13.26 4.39 11.39
N LEU A 317 12.39 5.14 10.71
CA LEU A 317 11.38 4.63 9.79
C LEU A 317 11.51 5.28 8.40
N SER A 318 11.20 4.51 7.35
CA SER A 318 11.11 4.98 5.97
C SER A 318 10.18 4.08 5.14
N GLU A 319 9.51 4.68 4.15
CA GLU A 319 8.59 4.05 3.21
C GLU A 319 8.98 4.50 1.76
N PRO A 320 9.44 3.60 0.89
CA PRO A 320 9.91 3.93 -0.46
C PRO A 320 8.79 4.10 -1.49
N TYR A 321 7.70 4.80 -1.12
CA TYR A 321 6.56 5.07 -1.99
C TYR A 321 5.90 3.78 -2.50
N CYS A 322 5.86 3.52 -3.81
CA CYS A 322 5.38 2.26 -4.38
C CYS A 322 5.99 2.01 -5.78
N TYR A 323 5.63 0.89 -6.41
CA TYR A 323 5.85 0.54 -7.82
C TYR A 323 7.32 0.54 -8.29
N GLY A 324 8.27 0.50 -7.36
CA GLY A 324 9.70 0.67 -7.66
C GLY A 324 10.12 2.12 -7.98
N MET A 325 9.31 3.12 -7.61
CA MET A 325 9.64 4.53 -7.81
C MET A 325 10.78 5.02 -6.91
N ARG A 326 10.97 4.40 -5.73
CA ARG A 326 12.08 4.67 -4.82
C ARG A 326 12.78 3.39 -4.36
N LEU A 327 14.00 3.56 -3.87
CA LEU A 327 14.75 2.58 -3.10
C LEU A 327 15.17 3.24 -1.78
N THR A 328 14.72 2.72 -0.64
CA THR A 328 15.22 3.18 0.66
C THR A 328 16.61 2.59 0.92
N VAL A 329 17.50 3.40 1.48
CA VAL A 329 18.83 3.02 1.94
C VAL A 329 18.94 3.30 3.43
N PHE A 330 18.87 2.27 4.27
CA PHE A 330 19.24 2.37 5.67
C PHE A 330 20.75 2.18 5.82
N ASP A 331 21.42 3.11 6.49
CA ASP A 331 22.84 3.07 6.81
C ASP A 331 23.05 2.95 8.33
N PHE A 332 23.76 1.89 8.74
CA PHE A 332 24.08 1.60 10.13
C PHE A 332 25.57 1.81 10.39
N GLU A 333 25.90 2.44 11.52
CA GLU A 333 27.25 2.52 12.07
C GLU A 333 27.28 1.80 13.42
N LEU A 334 28.30 0.98 13.65
CA LEU A 334 28.47 0.15 14.84
C LEU A 334 29.88 0.22 15.40
N GLU A 335 29.98 0.16 16.73
CA GLU A 335 31.23 -0.01 17.48
C GLU A 335 31.23 -1.36 18.21
N LEU A 336 32.41 -1.98 18.31
CA LEU A 336 32.60 -3.19 19.12
C LEU A 336 33.09 -2.80 20.53
N VAL A 337 32.16 -2.70 21.48
CA VAL A 337 32.42 -2.25 22.86
C VAL A 337 32.46 -3.47 23.79
N HIS A 338 33.60 -3.73 24.42
CA HIS A 338 33.81 -4.89 25.31
C HIS A 338 33.42 -6.25 24.68
N GLY A 339 33.58 -6.39 23.36
CA GLY A 339 33.23 -7.61 22.62
C GLY A 339 31.74 -7.75 22.27
N GLN A 340 30.94 -6.71 22.50
CA GLN A 340 29.54 -6.64 22.07
C GLN A 340 29.37 -5.53 21.03
N TRP A 341 28.55 -5.79 20.01
CA TRP A 341 28.20 -4.77 19.03
C TRP A 341 27.23 -3.76 19.62
N LYS A 342 27.48 -2.48 19.33
CA LYS A 342 26.63 -1.35 19.71
C LYS A 342 26.37 -0.51 18.47
N VAL A 343 25.10 -0.38 18.07
CA VAL A 343 24.68 0.61 17.07
C VAL A 343 24.93 2.02 17.63
N THR A 344 25.65 2.84 16.87
CA THR A 344 25.97 4.23 17.21
C THR A 344 25.27 5.23 16.31
N SER A 345 24.92 4.84 15.09
CA SER A 345 24.08 5.63 14.18
C SER A 345 23.21 4.71 13.33
N THR A 346 21.96 5.13 13.11
CA THR A 346 21.08 4.62 12.06
C THR A 346 20.55 5.82 11.29
N LYS A 347 20.56 5.77 9.96
CA LYS A 347 20.03 6.82 9.07
C LYS A 347 19.27 6.15 7.93
N ALA A 348 18.27 6.84 7.37
CA ALA A 348 17.61 6.41 6.13
C ALA A 348 17.59 7.55 5.10
N GLN A 349 17.40 7.19 3.84
CA GLN A 349 17.10 8.10 2.72
C GLN A 349 16.45 7.30 1.59
N THR A 350 15.65 7.96 0.75
CA THR A 350 15.12 7.40 -0.50
C THR A 350 15.97 7.85 -1.71
N LEU A 351 16.28 6.91 -2.60
CA LEU A 351 16.85 7.16 -3.92
C LEU A 351 15.73 7.07 -4.97
N ASN A 352 15.73 7.97 -5.96
CA ASN A 352 14.71 8.01 -7.01
C ASN A 352 15.12 7.18 -8.24
N SER A 353 14.30 6.20 -8.63
CA SER A 353 14.60 5.31 -9.76
C SER A 353 14.50 6.00 -11.12
N ASN A 354 13.81 7.14 -11.24
CA ASN A 354 13.79 7.94 -12.47
C ASN A 354 15.15 8.56 -12.84
N THR A 355 16.15 8.47 -11.95
CA THR A 355 17.52 8.99 -12.18
C THR A 355 18.44 8.01 -12.90
N VAL A 356 17.98 6.78 -13.15
CA VAL A 356 18.78 5.70 -13.77
C VAL A 356 17.97 4.93 -14.81
N GLU A 357 18.65 4.40 -15.82
CA GLU A 357 18.06 3.50 -16.80
C GLU A 357 17.73 2.12 -16.18
N GLU A 358 16.88 1.37 -16.88
CA GLU A 358 16.59 -0.03 -16.54
C GLU A 358 17.84 -0.92 -16.63
N ASP A 359 17.97 -1.86 -15.69
CA ASP A 359 19.07 -2.79 -15.66
C ASP A 359 18.96 -3.84 -16.78
N ALA A 360 19.96 -3.87 -17.66
CA ALA A 360 19.96 -4.70 -18.86
C ALA A 360 19.79 -6.21 -18.60
N GLU A 361 20.26 -6.73 -17.45
CA GLU A 361 20.10 -8.14 -17.08
C GLU A 361 18.64 -8.45 -16.70
N ILE A 362 17.99 -7.59 -15.91
CA ILE A 362 16.56 -7.73 -15.61
C ILE A 362 15.71 -7.56 -16.87
N THR A 363 16.07 -6.61 -17.75
CA THR A 363 15.37 -6.42 -19.03
C THR A 363 15.51 -7.63 -19.95
N GLU A 364 16.70 -8.21 -20.11
CA GLU A 364 16.89 -9.44 -20.91
C GLU A 364 16.10 -10.62 -20.34
N LEU A 365 16.09 -10.79 -19.01
CA LEU A 365 15.40 -11.90 -18.34
C LEU A 365 13.87 -11.88 -18.50
N LEU A 366 13.26 -10.70 -18.67
CA LEU A 366 11.80 -10.53 -18.51
C LEU A 366 11.11 -9.89 -19.72
N LYS A 367 11.85 -9.51 -20.76
CA LYS A 367 11.26 -8.91 -21.97
C LYS A 367 10.20 -9.82 -22.61
N ALA A 368 10.45 -11.14 -22.65
CA ALA A 368 9.52 -12.08 -23.27
C ALA A 368 8.18 -12.18 -22.51
N ASP A 369 8.21 -12.17 -21.17
CA ASP A 369 7.02 -12.15 -20.33
C ASP A 369 6.22 -10.84 -20.50
N HIS A 370 6.92 -9.71 -20.56
CA HIS A 370 6.32 -8.40 -20.82
C HIS A 370 5.68 -8.32 -22.22
N ASP A 371 6.41 -8.66 -23.28
CA ASP A 371 5.91 -8.65 -24.67
C ASP A 371 4.67 -9.56 -24.83
N LEU A 372 4.65 -10.70 -24.14
CA LEU A 372 3.52 -11.62 -24.10
C LEU A 372 2.28 -10.97 -23.47
N VAL A 373 2.43 -10.28 -22.34
CA VAL A 373 1.32 -9.63 -21.66
C VAL A 373 0.86 -8.37 -22.39
N VAL A 374 1.76 -7.56 -22.95
CA VAL A 374 1.42 -6.43 -23.84
C VAL A 374 0.56 -6.92 -25.01
N LYS A 375 0.95 -8.03 -25.65
CA LYS A 375 0.15 -8.65 -26.72
C LYS A 375 -1.21 -9.14 -26.21
N TYR A 376 -1.25 -9.77 -25.02
CA TYR A 376 -2.50 -10.25 -24.43
C TYR A 376 -3.49 -9.10 -24.17
N VAL A 377 -3.06 -8.04 -23.48
CA VAL A 377 -3.98 -6.96 -23.09
C VAL A 377 -4.50 -6.14 -24.28
N ASN A 378 -3.75 -6.09 -25.38
CA ASN A 378 -4.19 -5.48 -26.64
C ASN A 378 -5.07 -6.40 -27.51
N THR A 379 -5.51 -7.57 -27.00
CA THR A 379 -6.45 -8.44 -27.74
C THR A 379 -7.83 -7.79 -27.82
N PRO A 380 -8.42 -7.61 -29.02
CA PRO A 380 -9.80 -7.13 -29.16
C PRO A 380 -10.81 -8.12 -28.58
N VAL A 381 -11.77 -7.59 -27.81
CA VAL A 381 -12.88 -8.34 -27.18
C VAL A 381 -14.24 -7.92 -27.72
N GLY A 382 -14.35 -6.78 -28.40
CA GLY A 382 -15.57 -6.32 -29.01
C GLY A 382 -15.41 -4.93 -29.61
N THR A 383 -16.51 -4.18 -29.71
CA THR A 383 -16.54 -2.81 -30.22
C THR A 383 -17.39 -1.89 -29.34
N CYS A 384 -17.20 -0.57 -29.43
CA CYS A 384 -18.07 0.43 -28.80
C CYS A 384 -18.55 1.48 -29.82
N THR A 385 -19.81 1.90 -29.73
CA THR A 385 -20.42 2.88 -30.66
C THR A 385 -19.99 4.33 -30.42
N ALA A 386 -19.50 4.63 -29.22
CA ALA A 386 -19.10 5.95 -28.74
C ALA A 386 -17.90 5.87 -27.77
N ASP A 387 -17.22 6.99 -27.55
CA ASP A 387 -16.17 7.12 -26.55
C ASP A 387 -16.79 7.26 -25.15
N LEU A 388 -16.36 6.44 -24.20
CA LEU A 388 -16.83 6.44 -22.81
C LEU A 388 -15.68 6.86 -21.91
N SER A 389 -15.88 7.84 -21.03
CA SER A 389 -14.81 8.37 -20.17
C SER A 389 -15.21 8.43 -18.71
N ALA A 390 -14.28 8.05 -17.83
CA ALA A 390 -14.43 8.15 -16.38
C ALA A 390 -14.04 9.53 -15.81
N ALA A 391 -13.58 10.46 -16.65
CA ALA A 391 -13.02 11.75 -16.22
C ALA A 391 -13.95 12.62 -15.36
N GLU A 392 -15.27 12.47 -15.51
CA GLU A 392 -16.28 13.19 -14.71
C GLU A 392 -17.03 12.30 -13.71
N ALA A 393 -16.71 10.99 -13.62
CA ALA A 393 -17.45 10.01 -12.81
C ALA A 393 -17.49 10.35 -11.30
N CYS A 394 -16.52 11.15 -10.83
CA CYS A 394 -16.47 11.63 -9.46
C CYS A 394 -17.51 12.71 -9.13
N TRP A 395 -18.19 13.34 -10.11
CA TRP A 395 -19.18 14.41 -9.86
C TRP A 395 -20.35 14.46 -10.88
N LYS A 396 -20.37 13.60 -11.89
CA LYS A 396 -21.52 13.34 -12.77
C LYS A 396 -21.76 11.85 -12.92
N ASP A 397 -23.01 11.50 -13.14
CA ASP A 397 -23.38 10.20 -13.70
C ASP A 397 -22.87 10.10 -15.15
N VAL A 398 -22.25 8.97 -15.50
CA VAL A 398 -21.56 8.78 -16.79
C VAL A 398 -21.72 7.33 -17.29
N PRO A 399 -21.90 7.12 -18.61
CA PRO A 399 -22.16 5.78 -19.17
C PRO A 399 -21.13 4.71 -18.80
N VAL A 400 -19.87 5.09 -18.57
CA VAL A 400 -18.82 4.12 -18.24
C VAL A 400 -18.99 3.50 -16.84
N MET A 401 -19.62 4.23 -15.91
CA MET A 401 -20.01 3.69 -14.59
C MET A 401 -21.27 2.84 -14.72
N ASP A 402 -22.24 3.26 -15.51
CA ASP A 402 -23.43 2.46 -15.82
C ASP A 402 -23.08 1.11 -16.45
N PHE A 403 -22.04 1.04 -17.27
CA PHE A 403 -21.53 -0.24 -17.80
C PHE A 403 -21.08 -1.19 -16.67
N ILE A 404 -20.29 -0.72 -15.70
CA ILE A 404 -19.89 -1.51 -14.52
C ILE A 404 -21.15 -1.96 -13.76
N HIS A 405 -22.06 -1.02 -13.50
CA HIS A 405 -23.29 -1.31 -12.78
C HIS A 405 -24.15 -2.37 -13.48
N GLN A 406 -24.32 -2.26 -14.81
CA GLN A 406 -25.09 -3.17 -15.64
C GLN A 406 -24.50 -4.58 -15.62
N VAL A 407 -23.18 -4.73 -15.73
CA VAL A 407 -22.52 -6.05 -15.63
C VAL A 407 -22.72 -6.67 -14.24
N GLN A 408 -22.58 -5.89 -13.17
CA GLN A 408 -22.81 -6.35 -11.80
C GLN A 408 -24.26 -6.80 -11.60
N MET A 409 -25.26 -5.97 -11.98
CA MET A 409 -26.68 -6.32 -11.85
C MET A 409 -27.05 -7.53 -12.70
N ALA A 410 -26.67 -7.57 -13.98
CA ALA A 410 -26.97 -8.68 -14.87
C ALA A 410 -26.39 -9.99 -14.34
N THR A 411 -25.15 -9.98 -13.83
CA THR A 411 -24.53 -11.16 -13.23
C THR A 411 -25.29 -11.62 -11.99
N VAL A 412 -25.53 -10.74 -11.01
CA VAL A 412 -26.25 -11.09 -9.77
C VAL A 412 -27.63 -11.64 -10.09
N ALA A 413 -28.39 -10.98 -10.98
CA ALA A 413 -29.75 -11.39 -11.34
C ALA A 413 -29.84 -12.85 -11.85
N THR A 414 -28.83 -13.33 -12.59
CA THR A 414 -28.80 -14.72 -13.08
C THR A 414 -28.51 -15.76 -12.00
N GLY A 415 -27.92 -15.35 -10.87
CA GLY A 415 -27.52 -16.24 -9.77
C GLY A 415 -28.41 -16.19 -8.53
N LEU A 416 -29.44 -15.33 -8.50
CA LEU A 416 -30.34 -15.21 -7.35
C LEU A 416 -31.29 -16.42 -7.20
N SER A 417 -31.64 -16.71 -5.95
CA SER A 417 -32.73 -17.64 -5.63
C SER A 417 -34.07 -17.10 -6.14
N THR A 418 -35.06 -17.96 -6.38
CA THR A 418 -36.41 -17.51 -6.79
C THR A 418 -37.06 -16.56 -5.79
N ALA A 419 -36.73 -16.67 -4.50
CA ALA A 419 -37.22 -15.74 -3.47
C ALA A 419 -36.53 -14.37 -3.56
N ASP A 420 -35.22 -14.34 -3.82
CA ASP A 420 -34.44 -13.10 -3.86
C ASP A 420 -34.55 -12.38 -5.20
N ALA A 421 -34.80 -13.10 -6.30
CA ALA A 421 -35.08 -12.55 -7.62
C ALA A 421 -36.42 -11.77 -7.69
N ALA A 422 -37.26 -11.87 -6.66
CA ALA A 422 -38.46 -11.03 -6.51
C ALA A 422 -38.17 -9.69 -5.80
N LEU A 423 -36.97 -9.51 -5.25
CA LEU A 423 -36.56 -8.26 -4.61
C LEU A 423 -36.02 -7.27 -5.65
N PRO A 424 -36.22 -5.95 -5.45
CA PRO A 424 -35.48 -4.90 -6.13
C PRO A 424 -33.96 -5.18 -6.13
N LEU A 425 -33.35 -5.15 -7.32
CA LEU A 425 -31.90 -5.25 -7.50
C LEU A 425 -31.32 -3.87 -7.82
N ILE A 426 -30.25 -3.51 -7.11
CA ILE A 426 -29.42 -2.34 -7.37
C ILE A 426 -27.94 -2.75 -7.45
N SER A 427 -27.08 -1.81 -7.84
CA SER A 427 -25.62 -2.01 -7.87
C SER A 427 -24.90 -0.81 -7.30
N VAL A 428 -23.81 -1.04 -6.57
CA VAL A 428 -22.89 -0.01 -6.09
C VAL A 428 -21.47 -0.26 -6.64
N ALA A 429 -20.77 0.80 -7.01
CA ALA A 429 -19.41 0.74 -7.56
C ALA A 429 -18.70 2.09 -7.43
N ALA A 430 -17.37 2.07 -7.34
CA ALA A 430 -16.54 3.27 -7.25
C ALA A 430 -15.77 3.54 -8.55
N PRO A 431 -15.50 4.83 -8.89
CA PRO A 431 -14.66 5.17 -10.03
C PRO A 431 -13.18 4.97 -9.68
N PHE A 432 -12.62 3.80 -10.00
CA PHE A 432 -11.24 3.47 -9.63
C PHE A 432 -10.15 4.21 -10.44
N SER A 433 -10.52 4.88 -11.52
CA SER A 433 -9.62 5.70 -12.32
C SER A 433 -10.35 6.90 -12.93
N ARG A 434 -9.78 8.11 -12.79
CA ARG A 434 -10.27 9.33 -13.46
C ARG A 434 -9.78 9.47 -14.91
N THR A 435 -8.98 8.52 -15.40
CA THR A 435 -8.35 8.60 -16.74
C THR A 435 -8.55 7.32 -17.54
N ALA A 436 -9.46 6.44 -17.11
CA ALA A 436 -9.81 5.24 -17.86
C ALA A 436 -10.95 5.56 -18.83
N ASP A 437 -10.74 5.18 -20.09
CA ASP A 437 -11.64 5.42 -21.20
C ASP A 437 -11.86 4.11 -21.97
N ILE A 438 -13.07 3.90 -22.50
CA ILE A 438 -13.32 2.92 -23.57
C ILE A 438 -13.44 3.71 -24.88
N PRO A 439 -12.55 3.49 -25.87
CA PRO A 439 -12.61 4.22 -27.13
C PRO A 439 -13.77 3.75 -28.01
N LYS A 440 -14.25 4.64 -28.86
CA LYS A 440 -15.10 4.27 -29.99
C LYS A 440 -14.32 3.41 -30.99
N GLY A 441 -14.96 2.36 -31.49
CA GLY A 441 -14.33 1.40 -32.41
C GLY A 441 -13.98 0.11 -31.69
N ASP A 442 -12.81 -0.46 -31.93
CA ASP A 442 -12.36 -1.70 -31.30
C ASP A 442 -12.10 -1.52 -29.81
N VAL A 443 -12.60 -2.45 -28.99
CA VAL A 443 -12.39 -2.49 -27.53
C VAL A 443 -11.50 -3.67 -27.20
N THR A 444 -10.46 -3.44 -26.42
CA THR A 444 -9.47 -4.45 -26.01
C THR A 444 -9.59 -4.83 -24.53
N ILE A 445 -8.87 -5.89 -24.13
CA ILE A 445 -8.78 -6.30 -22.71
C ILE A 445 -8.28 -5.15 -21.82
N ARG A 446 -7.28 -4.36 -22.25
CA ARG A 446 -6.77 -3.23 -21.44
C ARG A 446 -7.79 -2.11 -21.24
N ASP A 447 -8.62 -1.81 -22.24
CA ASP A 447 -9.62 -0.73 -22.13
C ASP A 447 -10.68 -1.08 -21.08
N VAL A 448 -11.11 -2.34 -21.04
CA VAL A 448 -12.04 -2.86 -20.01
C VAL A 448 -11.33 -3.01 -18.65
N ALA A 449 -10.10 -3.50 -18.63
CA ALA A 449 -9.33 -3.72 -17.40
C ALA A 449 -8.95 -2.42 -16.68
N GLY A 450 -8.67 -1.34 -17.44
CA GLY A 450 -8.34 -0.02 -16.90
C GLY A 450 -9.49 0.63 -16.13
N LEU A 451 -10.74 0.26 -16.40
CA LEU A 451 -11.90 0.69 -15.59
C LEU A 451 -11.94 0.03 -14.20
N TYR A 452 -11.47 -1.22 -14.09
CA TYR A 452 -11.59 -2.03 -12.88
C TYR A 452 -10.25 -2.72 -12.56
N ILE A 453 -9.31 -1.93 -12.02
CA ILE A 453 -7.92 -2.33 -11.75
C ILE A 453 -7.75 -3.30 -10.56
N TYR A 454 -8.80 -3.59 -9.80
CA TYR A 454 -8.80 -4.55 -8.70
C TYR A 454 -9.41 -5.91 -9.09
N ASP A 455 -8.86 -6.99 -8.56
CA ASP A 455 -9.32 -8.36 -8.80
C ASP A 455 -10.47 -8.76 -7.85
N ASN A 456 -11.39 -7.83 -7.59
CA ASN A 456 -12.51 -8.06 -6.67
C ASN A 456 -13.53 -9.02 -7.28
N THR A 457 -14.07 -9.92 -6.45
CA THR A 457 -15.20 -10.77 -6.81
C THR A 457 -16.54 -10.13 -6.45
N LEU A 458 -17.65 -10.69 -6.95
CA LEU A 458 -18.99 -10.09 -6.87
C LEU A 458 -19.90 -10.75 -5.82
N TYR A 459 -20.58 -9.92 -5.03
CA TYR A 459 -21.57 -10.29 -4.04
C TYR A 459 -22.93 -9.64 -4.33
N GLY A 460 -24.00 -10.27 -3.84
CA GLY A 460 -25.32 -9.66 -3.66
C GLY A 460 -25.68 -9.67 -2.17
N LYS A 461 -25.79 -8.50 -1.55
CA LYS A 461 -26.09 -8.30 -0.12
C LYS A 461 -27.49 -7.73 0.08
N LYS A 462 -28.22 -8.09 1.13
CA LYS A 462 -29.57 -7.58 1.40
C LYS A 462 -29.56 -6.36 2.33
N LEU A 463 -30.03 -5.22 1.87
CA LEU A 463 -30.22 -4.00 2.68
C LEU A 463 -31.69 -3.55 2.64
N THR A 464 -32.19 -2.98 3.75
CA THR A 464 -33.47 -2.25 3.74
C THR A 464 -33.30 -0.85 3.12
N GLY A 465 -34.40 -0.20 2.75
CA GLY A 465 -34.39 1.16 2.19
C GLY A 465 -33.75 2.20 3.12
N ALA A 466 -33.96 2.07 4.43
CA ALA A 466 -33.30 2.89 5.43
C ALA A 466 -31.77 2.67 5.42
N GLN A 467 -31.32 1.41 5.41
CA GLN A 467 -29.89 1.07 5.37
C GLN A 467 -29.23 1.49 4.06
N LEU A 468 -29.93 1.38 2.93
CA LEU A 468 -29.49 1.87 1.64
C LEU A 468 -29.31 3.39 1.65
N LYS A 469 -30.27 4.13 2.25
CA LYS A 469 -30.12 5.58 2.39
C LYS A 469 -28.92 5.94 3.26
N GLU A 470 -28.71 5.27 4.38
CA GLU A 470 -27.53 5.47 5.23
C GLU A 470 -26.20 5.12 4.53
N TYR A 471 -26.20 4.11 3.66
CA TYR A 471 -25.07 3.76 2.79
C TYR A 471 -24.74 4.91 1.82
N LEU A 472 -25.75 5.46 1.15
CA LEU A 472 -25.58 6.57 0.20
C LEU A 472 -25.19 7.89 0.91
N GLU A 473 -25.72 8.16 2.10
CA GLU A 473 -25.28 9.27 2.96
C GLU A 473 -23.82 9.11 3.41
N TYR A 474 -23.35 7.87 3.60
CA TYR A 474 -21.94 7.59 3.89
C TYR A 474 -21.06 7.85 2.67
N ALA A 475 -21.44 7.36 1.48
CA ALA A 475 -20.73 7.66 0.22
C ALA A 475 -20.66 9.18 -0.05
N ALA A 476 -21.75 9.90 0.22
CA ALA A 476 -21.86 11.35 0.00
C ALA A 476 -20.88 12.20 0.84
N LYS A 477 -20.19 11.62 1.86
CA LYS A 477 -19.09 12.27 2.59
C LYS A 477 -17.87 12.61 1.72
N TYR A 478 -17.77 12.00 0.55
CA TYR A 478 -16.77 12.30 -0.48
C TYR A 478 -16.71 13.78 -0.87
N TYR A 479 -17.85 14.48 -0.77
CA TYR A 479 -17.98 15.87 -1.19
C TYR A 479 -17.75 16.86 -0.05
N HIS A 480 -17.01 17.93 -0.33
CA HIS A 480 -17.01 19.12 0.49
C HIS A 480 -18.40 19.76 0.47
N GLN A 481 -18.85 20.34 1.59
CA GLN A 481 -20.12 21.08 1.62
C GLN A 481 -19.96 22.39 0.84
N VAL A 482 -20.80 22.62 -0.16
CA VAL A 482 -20.76 23.81 -1.03
C VAL A 482 -22.04 24.63 -0.89
N PRO A 483 -22.02 25.80 -0.22
CA PRO A 483 -23.22 26.58 0.06
C PRO A 483 -24.04 26.94 -1.19
N SER A 484 -25.35 26.97 -1.01
CA SER A 484 -26.32 27.30 -2.06
C SER A 484 -26.00 28.60 -2.80
N GLY A 485 -26.03 28.56 -4.13
CA GLY A 485 -25.70 29.70 -5.00
C GLY A 485 -24.21 30.01 -5.13
N THR A 486 -23.31 29.23 -4.53
CA THR A 486 -21.86 29.33 -4.78
C THR A 486 -21.44 28.42 -5.94
N LYS A 487 -20.53 28.90 -6.79
CA LYS A 487 -20.04 28.12 -7.93
C LYS A 487 -19.27 26.90 -7.42
N VAL A 488 -19.66 25.72 -7.89
CA VAL A 488 -18.96 24.46 -7.63
C VAL A 488 -17.66 24.39 -8.46
N ASP A 489 -16.57 24.03 -7.80
CA ASP A 489 -15.25 23.83 -8.39
C ASP A 489 -14.86 22.35 -8.32
N THR A 490 -14.86 21.65 -9.45
CA THR A 490 -14.56 20.21 -9.51
C THR A 490 -13.14 19.85 -9.10
N ALA A 491 -12.21 20.80 -9.11
CA ALA A 491 -10.83 20.59 -8.65
C ALA A 491 -10.71 20.48 -7.12
N THR A 492 -11.70 20.98 -6.37
CA THR A 492 -11.69 21.03 -4.89
C THR A 492 -12.95 20.46 -4.24
N LEU A 493 -13.93 20.04 -5.04
CA LEU A 493 -15.21 19.49 -4.59
C LEU A 493 -15.08 18.13 -3.88
N THR A 494 -14.17 17.28 -4.34
CA THR A 494 -14.09 15.86 -3.95
C THR A 494 -13.00 15.59 -2.91
N ASN A 495 -12.93 14.35 -2.42
CA ASN A 495 -11.91 13.88 -1.47
C ASN A 495 -11.97 14.58 -0.10
N ALA A 496 -13.14 15.10 0.27
CA ALA A 496 -13.40 15.57 1.62
C ALA A 496 -13.17 14.44 2.65
N ASN A 497 -12.79 14.80 3.87
CA ASN A 497 -12.53 13.84 4.96
C ASN A 497 -11.46 12.76 4.64
N ASN A 498 -10.54 13.02 3.70
CA ASN A 498 -9.58 12.04 3.14
C ASN A 498 -10.27 10.81 2.51
N PHE A 499 -11.50 10.98 2.00
CA PHE A 499 -12.28 9.92 1.39
C PHE A 499 -11.86 9.77 -0.08
N TRP A 500 -11.01 8.79 -0.39
CA TRP A 500 -10.43 8.63 -1.72
C TRP A 500 -11.45 8.09 -2.74
N ASP A 501 -11.13 8.19 -4.03
CA ASP A 501 -12.05 7.84 -5.12
C ASP A 501 -12.55 6.39 -5.05
N TYR A 502 -11.67 5.44 -4.70
CA TYR A 502 -12.03 4.03 -4.50
C TYR A 502 -13.00 3.81 -3.31
N MET A 503 -13.11 4.79 -2.41
CA MET A 503 -14.05 4.78 -1.28
C MET A 503 -15.43 5.31 -1.68
N TYR A 504 -15.56 6.10 -2.75
CA TYR A 504 -16.82 6.73 -3.18
C TYR A 504 -17.63 5.81 -4.10
N ASP A 505 -18.75 5.26 -3.62
CA ASP A 505 -19.67 4.49 -4.46
C ASP A 505 -20.78 5.38 -5.07
N THR A 506 -20.99 5.23 -6.38
CA THR A 506 -22.25 5.55 -7.06
C THR A 506 -23.22 4.36 -6.97
N ALA A 507 -24.51 4.59 -7.18
CA ALA A 507 -25.52 3.52 -7.21
C ALA A 507 -26.42 3.58 -8.43
N ALA A 508 -26.74 2.40 -9.00
CA ALA A 508 -27.66 2.23 -10.11
C ALA A 508 -28.84 1.31 -9.74
N GLY A 509 -29.94 1.46 -10.47
CA GLY A 509 -31.22 0.79 -10.18
C GLY A 509 -32.17 1.63 -9.30
N VAL A 510 -31.68 2.71 -8.71
CA VAL A 510 -32.46 3.75 -7.99
C VAL A 510 -32.13 5.13 -8.56
N SER A 511 -33.04 6.09 -8.42
CA SER A 511 -32.77 7.50 -8.74
C SER A 511 -32.69 8.36 -7.48
N TYR A 512 -31.70 9.25 -7.38
CA TYR A 512 -31.48 10.08 -6.18
C TYR A 512 -30.69 11.36 -6.47
N ASP A 513 -30.85 12.36 -5.60
CA ASP A 513 -30.07 13.59 -5.62
C ASP A 513 -29.08 13.61 -4.45
N ILE A 514 -27.86 14.08 -4.69
CA ILE A 514 -26.88 14.39 -3.63
C ILE A 514 -26.82 15.91 -3.47
N ASP A 515 -27.43 16.43 -2.41
CA ASP A 515 -27.47 17.87 -2.12
C ASP A 515 -26.21 18.29 -1.35
N ILE A 516 -25.22 18.80 -2.07
CA ILE A 516 -23.93 19.21 -1.51
C ILE A 516 -24.00 20.53 -0.72
N ALA A 517 -25.12 21.25 -0.77
CA ALA A 517 -25.35 22.38 0.15
C ALA A 517 -25.70 21.91 1.57
N GLN A 518 -26.16 20.66 1.72
CA GLN A 518 -26.59 20.09 3.00
C GLN A 518 -25.41 19.47 3.79
N ALA A 519 -25.59 19.41 5.11
CA ALA A 519 -24.65 18.74 6.00
C ALA A 519 -24.61 17.22 5.75
N GLU A 520 -23.49 16.58 6.08
CA GLU A 520 -23.34 15.12 6.02
C GLU A 520 -24.43 14.40 6.81
N GLY A 521 -24.94 13.27 6.28
CA GLY A 521 -26.08 12.56 6.87
C GLY A 521 -27.44 13.21 6.56
N SER A 522 -27.48 14.19 5.66
CA SER A 522 -28.72 14.80 5.16
C SER A 522 -28.60 15.26 3.71
N ARG A 523 -27.71 14.66 2.91
CA ARG A 523 -27.46 15.00 1.50
C ARG A 523 -28.35 14.23 0.54
N ILE A 524 -28.76 13.01 0.85
CA ILE A 524 -29.53 12.16 -0.06
C ILE A 524 -31.01 12.59 -0.07
N LYS A 525 -31.45 13.12 -1.21
CA LYS A 525 -32.84 13.52 -1.48
C LYS A 525 -33.43 12.68 -2.61
N ASN A 526 -34.76 12.71 -2.71
CA ASN A 526 -35.51 12.16 -3.85
C ASN A 526 -35.19 10.70 -4.22
N LEU A 527 -34.75 9.90 -3.23
CA LEU A 527 -34.41 8.48 -3.41
C LEU A 527 -35.66 7.68 -3.82
N THR A 528 -35.65 7.16 -5.04
CA THR A 528 -36.77 6.44 -5.66
C THR A 528 -36.30 5.15 -6.34
N TYR A 529 -37.16 4.13 -6.35
CA TYR A 529 -37.03 2.92 -7.14
C TYR A 529 -38.19 2.86 -8.14
N ASN A 530 -37.89 2.78 -9.45
CA ASN A 530 -38.88 2.86 -10.53
C ASN A 530 -39.88 4.04 -10.36
N GLY A 531 -39.36 5.22 -9.99
CA GLY A 531 -40.15 6.45 -9.77
C GLY A 531 -41.01 6.46 -8.50
N THR A 532 -41.02 5.40 -7.70
CA THR A 532 -41.70 5.35 -6.40
C THR A 532 -40.69 5.63 -5.29
N ALA A 533 -41.05 6.45 -4.29
CA ALA A 533 -40.17 6.71 -3.14
C ALA A 533 -39.79 5.40 -2.42
N VAL A 534 -38.51 5.24 -2.11
CA VAL A 534 -38.03 4.05 -1.38
C VAL A 534 -38.59 4.07 0.04
N ALA A 535 -39.25 2.99 0.44
CA ALA A 535 -39.75 2.82 1.80
C ALA A 535 -38.65 2.26 2.72
N ASP A 536 -38.62 2.69 3.98
CA ASP A 536 -37.57 2.33 4.95
C ASP A 536 -37.40 0.81 5.15
N ASP A 537 -38.50 0.06 5.02
CA ASP A 537 -38.59 -1.41 5.18
C ASP A 537 -38.48 -2.19 3.86
N GLN A 538 -38.43 -1.51 2.70
CA GLN A 538 -38.26 -2.14 1.40
C GLN A 538 -36.88 -2.82 1.31
N VAL A 539 -36.84 -4.14 1.09
CA VAL A 539 -35.58 -4.89 0.99
C VAL A 539 -35.07 -4.91 -0.45
N PHE A 540 -33.80 -4.55 -0.62
CA PHE A 540 -33.06 -4.59 -1.89
C PHE A 540 -31.98 -5.67 -1.83
N VAL A 541 -31.72 -6.31 -2.97
CA VAL A 541 -30.42 -6.94 -3.23
C VAL A 541 -29.49 -5.88 -3.80
N VAL A 542 -28.31 -5.76 -3.22
CA VAL A 542 -27.26 -4.81 -3.59
C VAL A 542 -26.10 -5.60 -4.20
N ALA A 543 -25.88 -5.45 -5.50
CA ALA A 543 -24.71 -5.97 -6.18
C ALA A 543 -23.49 -5.11 -5.82
N VAL A 544 -22.48 -5.73 -5.20
CA VAL A 544 -21.36 -5.04 -4.54
C VAL A 544 -20.09 -5.91 -4.61
N ASN A 545 -18.92 -5.28 -4.64
CA ASN A 545 -17.65 -6.01 -4.69
C ASN A 545 -17.28 -6.65 -3.32
N ASN A 546 -16.44 -7.67 -3.31
CA ASN A 546 -16.11 -8.44 -2.11
C ASN A 546 -15.41 -7.61 -1.02
N TYR A 547 -14.55 -6.65 -1.40
CA TYR A 547 -13.90 -5.73 -0.46
C TYR A 547 -14.93 -4.96 0.37
N ARG A 548 -15.88 -4.29 -0.31
CA ARG A 548 -16.96 -3.51 0.31
C ARG A 548 -17.96 -4.42 1.03
N ALA A 549 -18.34 -5.56 0.43
CA ALA A 549 -19.25 -6.56 1.01
C ALA A 549 -18.74 -7.17 2.33
N ASN A 550 -17.42 -7.16 2.56
CA ASN A 550 -16.78 -7.62 3.78
C ASN A 550 -16.49 -6.52 4.80
N GLY A 551 -16.72 -5.23 4.49
CA GLY A 551 -16.50 -4.10 5.42
C GLY A 551 -15.38 -3.13 5.03
N GLY A 552 -14.80 -3.28 3.83
CA GLY A 552 -13.81 -2.34 3.28
C GLY A 552 -14.36 -0.92 3.13
N SER A 553 -13.53 0.06 3.49
CA SER A 553 -13.89 1.49 3.67
C SER A 553 -14.96 1.76 4.74
N GLY A 554 -15.27 0.82 5.65
CA GLY A 554 -16.10 1.07 6.83
C GLY A 554 -17.55 1.47 6.55
N TYR A 555 -18.11 1.04 5.41
CA TYR A 555 -19.51 1.32 5.05
C TYR A 555 -20.51 0.67 6.02
N PRO A 556 -21.59 1.37 6.40
CA PRO A 556 -22.56 0.86 7.36
C PRO A 556 -23.38 -0.31 6.78
N HIS A 557 -23.80 -1.22 7.66
CA HIS A 557 -24.70 -2.37 7.40
C HIS A 557 -24.19 -3.47 6.44
N ILE A 558 -23.41 -3.13 5.42
CA ILE A 558 -23.10 -4.03 4.30
C ILE A 558 -22.32 -5.28 4.71
N ALA A 559 -21.40 -5.17 5.68
CA ALA A 559 -20.57 -6.29 6.17
C ALA A 559 -21.42 -7.38 6.85
N SER A 560 -22.37 -6.97 7.69
CA SER A 560 -23.27 -7.85 8.46
C SER A 560 -24.54 -8.25 7.72
N ALA A 561 -24.86 -7.60 6.60
CA ALA A 561 -26.01 -7.91 5.76
C ALA A 561 -26.03 -9.37 5.23
N ASP A 562 -27.23 -9.93 5.11
CA ASP A 562 -27.46 -11.26 4.55
C ASP A 562 -26.95 -11.37 3.11
N ILE A 563 -26.38 -12.53 2.77
CA ILE A 563 -25.89 -12.84 1.43
C ILE A 563 -27.05 -13.44 0.61
N ALA A 564 -27.41 -12.79 -0.50
CA ALA A 564 -28.32 -13.30 -1.52
C ALA A 564 -27.57 -13.98 -2.68
N TYR A 565 -26.34 -13.54 -2.95
CA TYR A 565 -25.46 -14.06 -4.00
C TYR A 565 -23.99 -13.89 -3.61
N SER A 566 -23.14 -14.82 -4.04
CA SER A 566 -21.68 -14.69 -3.98
C SER A 566 -21.05 -15.45 -5.13
N SER A 567 -19.96 -14.91 -5.68
CA SER A 567 -19.20 -15.54 -6.76
C SER A 567 -17.70 -15.48 -6.48
N THR A 568 -16.96 -16.44 -7.04
CA THR A 568 -15.50 -16.41 -7.09
C THR A 568 -14.97 -15.75 -8.36
N ASN A 569 -15.83 -15.36 -9.30
CA ASN A 569 -15.43 -14.71 -10.55
C ASN A 569 -15.13 -13.22 -10.29
N GLU A 570 -14.02 -12.74 -10.83
CA GLU A 570 -13.59 -11.35 -10.75
C GLU A 570 -14.47 -10.44 -11.62
N ILE A 571 -14.84 -9.26 -11.10
CA ILE A 571 -15.71 -8.30 -11.79
C ILE A 571 -15.10 -7.83 -13.11
N ARG A 572 -13.77 -7.65 -13.17
CA ARG A 572 -13.06 -7.37 -14.42
C ARG A 572 -13.29 -8.45 -15.48
N GLN A 573 -13.21 -9.72 -15.11
CA GLN A 573 -13.42 -10.82 -16.06
C GLN A 573 -14.88 -10.87 -16.51
N LEU A 574 -15.83 -10.67 -15.58
CA LEU A 574 -17.25 -10.56 -15.91
C LEU A 574 -17.53 -9.42 -16.91
N MET A 575 -16.84 -8.27 -16.79
CA MET A 575 -16.92 -7.17 -17.76
C MET A 575 -16.35 -7.57 -19.13
N ILE A 576 -15.18 -8.21 -19.17
CA ILE A 576 -14.56 -8.69 -20.42
C ILE A 576 -15.45 -9.72 -21.12
N ASP A 577 -16.00 -10.67 -20.37
CA ASP A 577 -16.92 -11.71 -20.87
C ASP A 577 -18.23 -11.10 -21.38
N TYR A 578 -18.73 -10.04 -20.74
CA TYR A 578 -19.90 -9.30 -21.20
C TYR A 578 -19.63 -8.61 -22.55
N VAL A 579 -18.50 -7.90 -22.72
CA VAL A 579 -18.13 -7.30 -24.02
C VAL A 579 -17.98 -8.39 -25.09
N THR A 580 -17.29 -9.48 -24.76
CA THR A 580 -17.05 -10.61 -25.67
C THR A 580 -18.33 -11.29 -26.14
N SER A 581 -19.31 -11.46 -25.24
CA SER A 581 -20.60 -12.09 -25.56
C SER A 581 -21.59 -11.15 -26.26
N LYS A 582 -21.53 -9.84 -25.99
CA LYS A 582 -22.36 -8.82 -26.66
C LYS A 582 -21.82 -8.43 -28.04
N GLY A 583 -20.50 -8.46 -28.23
CA GLY A 583 -19.80 -8.05 -29.45
C GLY A 583 -19.73 -6.52 -29.65
N THR A 584 -20.79 -5.79 -29.34
CA THR A 584 -20.85 -4.32 -29.38
C THR A 584 -21.45 -3.76 -28.10
N LEU A 585 -20.76 -2.78 -27.50
CA LEU A 585 -21.28 -1.89 -26.48
C LEU A 585 -21.93 -0.66 -27.15
N ASP A 586 -23.22 -0.47 -26.93
CA ASP A 586 -23.90 0.79 -27.23
C ASP A 586 -24.38 1.42 -25.92
N PRO A 587 -23.95 2.64 -25.54
CA PRO A 587 -24.46 3.33 -24.36
C PRO A 587 -25.98 3.46 -24.31
N ALA A 588 -26.68 3.43 -25.45
CA ALA A 588 -28.14 3.41 -25.49
C ALA A 588 -28.76 2.19 -24.77
N ASP A 589 -28.01 1.09 -24.58
CA ASP A 589 -28.48 -0.13 -23.89
C ASP A 589 -28.36 -0.08 -22.36
N PHE A 590 -27.53 0.82 -21.79
CA PHE A 590 -27.19 0.79 -20.36
C PHE A 590 -27.07 2.16 -19.69
N ALA A 591 -26.78 3.24 -20.43
CA ALA A 591 -26.58 4.56 -19.84
C ALA A 591 -27.88 5.09 -19.22
N ALA A 592 -27.77 5.61 -18.01
CA ALA A 592 -28.84 6.20 -17.25
C ALA A 592 -28.56 7.68 -16.92
N ALA A 593 -29.51 8.29 -16.23
CA ALA A 593 -29.33 9.53 -15.49
C ALA A 593 -29.96 9.28 -14.11
N ASN A 594 -29.27 8.46 -13.32
CA ASN A 594 -29.78 7.90 -12.07
C ASN A 594 -29.40 8.78 -10.85
N TRP A 595 -28.29 9.51 -10.89
CA TRP A 595 -27.94 10.49 -9.85
C TRP A 595 -27.44 11.83 -10.38
N LYS A 596 -27.49 12.85 -9.52
CA LYS A 596 -26.94 14.18 -9.81
C LYS A 596 -26.56 14.92 -8.53
N LEU A 597 -25.61 15.85 -8.65
CA LEU A 597 -25.30 16.81 -7.58
C LEU A 597 -26.26 18.00 -7.65
N THR A 598 -26.73 18.43 -6.48
CA THR A 598 -27.64 19.57 -6.33
C THR A 598 -27.19 20.54 -5.24
N GLN A 599 -27.68 21.76 -5.29
CA GLN A 599 -27.65 22.73 -4.20
C GLN A 599 -29.10 23.14 -3.89
N ASP A 600 -29.60 22.78 -2.70
CA ASP A 600 -31.01 22.97 -2.30
C ASP A 600 -31.99 22.47 -3.38
N GLY A 601 -31.71 21.27 -3.93
CA GLY A 601 -32.48 20.65 -5.01
C GLY A 601 -32.28 21.23 -6.42
N THR A 602 -31.47 22.27 -6.60
CA THR A 602 -31.11 22.81 -7.93
C THR A 602 -29.92 22.05 -8.51
N PRO A 603 -29.99 21.42 -9.70
CA PRO A 603 -28.85 20.72 -10.31
C PRO A 603 -27.64 21.63 -10.56
N VAL A 604 -26.45 21.07 -10.35
CA VAL A 604 -25.15 21.76 -10.49
C VAL A 604 -24.54 21.58 -11.89
N PHE A 605 -24.81 20.44 -12.53
CA PHE A 605 -24.20 19.99 -13.79
C PHE A 605 -25.25 19.63 -14.85
#